data_AF-M0NGR2-F1
#
_entry.id   AF-M0NGR2-F1
#
_cell.length_a   1.000
_cell.length_b   1.000
_cell.length_c   1.000
_cell.angle_alpha   90.00
_cell.angle_beta   90.00
_cell.angle_gamma   90.00
#
_symmetry.space_group_name_H-M   'P 1'
#
loop_
_entity.id
_entity.type
_entity.pdbx_description
1 polymer ?
#
loop_
_entity_poly.entity_id
_entity_poly.type
_entity_poly.pdbx_seq_one_letter_code
_entity_poly.pdbx_strand_id
1 'polypeptide(L)'
;MRAGDRSYDSTEASHRALRGIRRELERHPAVSSAQGFPPDVHNHVVTELEPDRIGRNVDDATLTVRWFAGETPDARPEFSFHYQDNTGRDFGWHHEPNPHVEGWGHFQERTDAETEYAYEPHTFTSKNPTRVVWEVLSLLPSKI
;
A
#
# COMPACT_ATOMS: atom_id res chain seq x y z
N MET A 1 11.19 -32.81 26.96
CA MET A 1 10.73 -32.55 25.58
C MET A 1 10.69 -31.04 25.41
N ARG A 2 11.66 -30.42 24.71
CA ARG A 2 11.70 -28.96 24.52
C ARG A 2 10.84 -28.63 23.30
N ALA A 3 9.77 -27.85 23.49
CA ALA A 3 9.07 -27.21 22.40
C ALA A 3 10.05 -26.23 21.74
N GLY A 4 10.31 -26.41 20.45
CA GLY A 4 11.11 -25.47 19.67
C GLY A 4 10.36 -24.14 19.62
N ASP A 5 10.93 -23.12 20.26
CA ASP A 5 10.51 -21.74 20.12
C ASP A 5 10.65 -21.37 18.63
N ARG A 6 9.52 -21.31 17.92
CA ARG A 6 9.52 -20.80 16.54
C ARG A 6 9.72 -19.31 16.65
N SER A 7 10.97 -18.85 16.59
CA SER A 7 11.29 -17.45 16.45
C SER A 7 10.45 -16.87 15.30
N TYR A 8 9.73 -15.79 15.58
CA TYR A 8 8.94 -15.10 14.57
C TYR A 8 9.84 -14.67 13.40
N ASP A 9 9.37 -14.94 12.19
CA ASP A 9 10.05 -14.57 10.95
C ASP A 9 9.29 -13.40 10.31
N SER A 10 9.86 -12.20 10.45
CA SER A 10 9.29 -10.95 9.92
C SER A 10 9.24 -10.93 8.40
N THR A 11 10.19 -11.60 7.74
CA THR A 11 10.26 -11.71 6.29
C THR A 11 9.11 -12.57 5.78
N GLU A 12 8.94 -13.77 6.33
CA GLU A 12 7.82 -14.66 5.98
C GLU A 12 6.45 -14.06 6.33
N ALA A 13 6.34 -13.31 7.43
CA ALA A 13 5.12 -12.59 7.76
C ALA A 13 4.79 -11.50 6.72
N SER A 14 5.78 -10.75 6.26
CA SER A 14 5.63 -9.70 5.25
C SER A 14 5.28 -10.28 3.87
N HIS A 15 5.95 -11.36 3.46
CA HIS A 15 5.61 -12.08 2.21
C HIS A 15 4.19 -12.64 2.23
N ARG A 16 3.74 -13.19 3.38
CA ARG A 16 2.36 -13.68 3.54
C ARG A 16 1.36 -12.54 3.40
N ALA A 17 1.63 -11.38 3.99
CA ALA A 17 0.80 -10.19 3.86
C ALA A 17 0.71 -9.72 2.40
N LEU A 18 1.84 -9.60 1.70
CA LEU A 18 1.89 -9.15 0.30
C LEU A 18 1.18 -10.12 -0.66
N ARG A 19 1.28 -11.44 -0.43
CA ARG A 19 0.49 -12.43 -1.18
C ARG A 19 -1.01 -12.27 -0.94
N GLY A 20 -1.43 -11.93 0.28
CA GLY A 20 -2.83 -11.62 0.60
C GLY A 20 -3.30 -10.34 -0.08
N ILE A 21 -2.50 -9.27 0.02
CA ILE A 21 -2.75 -7.98 -0.63
C ILE A 21 -2.93 -8.15 -2.14
N ARG A 22 -2.01 -8.86 -2.81
CA ARG A 22 -2.09 -9.12 -4.25
C ARG A 22 -3.41 -9.78 -4.64
N ARG A 23 -3.84 -10.81 -3.90
CA ARG A 23 -5.11 -11.52 -4.17
C ARG A 23 -6.33 -10.63 -4.02
N GLU A 24 -6.32 -9.68 -3.07
CA GLU A 24 -7.43 -8.74 -2.89
C GLU A 24 -7.42 -7.65 -3.97
N LEU A 25 -6.24 -7.18 -4.38
CA LEU A 25 -6.10 -6.26 -5.51
C LEU A 25 -6.65 -6.89 -6.80
N GLU A 26 -6.27 -8.13 -7.12
CA GLU A 26 -6.76 -8.89 -8.29
C GLU A 26 -8.29 -9.06 -8.32
N ARG A 27 -8.98 -8.91 -7.18
CA ARG A 27 -10.45 -9.02 -7.09
C ARG A 27 -11.16 -7.69 -7.31
N HIS A 28 -10.44 -6.58 -7.27
CA HIS A 28 -11.06 -5.27 -7.37
C HIS A 28 -11.33 -4.89 -8.84
N PRO A 29 -12.54 -4.42 -9.21
CA PRO A 29 -12.86 -4.12 -10.59
C PRO A 29 -11.95 -3.06 -11.23
N ALA A 30 -11.44 -2.11 -10.46
CA ALA A 30 -10.55 -1.07 -11.00
C ALA A 30 -9.10 -1.53 -11.24
N VAL A 31 -8.77 -2.79 -10.97
CA VAL A 31 -7.43 -3.36 -11.16
C VAL A 31 -7.43 -4.20 -12.43
N SER A 32 -6.52 -3.89 -13.35
CA SER A 32 -6.28 -4.69 -14.57
C SER A 32 -5.28 -5.82 -14.33
N SER A 33 -4.21 -5.54 -13.57
CA SER A 33 -3.20 -6.52 -13.19
C SER A 33 -2.57 -6.20 -11.84
N ALA A 34 -2.11 -7.23 -11.10
CA ALA A 34 -1.35 -7.05 -9.85
C ALA A 34 -0.21 -8.07 -9.76
N GLN A 35 1.02 -7.58 -9.62
CA GLN A 35 2.23 -8.40 -9.67
C GLN A 35 3.13 -8.13 -8.47
N GLY A 36 3.69 -9.19 -7.89
CA GLY A 36 4.72 -9.07 -6.86
C GLY A 36 6.10 -8.83 -7.45
N PHE A 37 6.89 -7.98 -6.81
CA PHE A 37 8.25 -7.68 -7.25
C PHE A 37 9.28 -7.78 -6.12
N PRO A 38 10.38 -8.53 -6.31
CA PRO A 38 10.61 -9.46 -7.43
C PRO A 38 9.60 -10.65 -7.37
N PRO A 39 9.30 -11.32 -8.49
CA PRO A 39 8.20 -12.29 -8.59
C PRO A 39 8.20 -13.41 -7.55
N ASP A 40 9.37 -13.89 -7.13
CA ASP A 40 9.47 -15.03 -6.22
C ASP A 40 9.39 -14.65 -4.73
N VAL A 41 9.81 -13.42 -4.41
CA VAL A 41 9.96 -12.95 -3.02
C VAL A 41 8.83 -12.01 -2.62
N HIS A 42 8.28 -11.23 -3.57
CA HIS A 42 7.29 -10.17 -3.34
C HIS A 42 7.74 -9.22 -2.24
N ASN A 43 8.67 -8.31 -2.53
CA ASN A 43 9.03 -7.22 -1.62
C ASN A 43 7.99 -6.09 -1.64
N HIS A 44 7.29 -5.95 -2.76
CA HIS A 44 6.17 -5.05 -2.96
C HIS A 44 5.25 -5.62 -4.03
N VAL A 45 4.05 -5.05 -4.16
CA VAL A 45 3.10 -5.36 -5.24
C VAL A 45 2.93 -4.11 -6.10
N VAL A 46 3.05 -4.24 -7.41
CA VAL A 46 2.70 -3.18 -8.36
C VAL A 46 1.41 -3.58 -9.05
N THR A 47 0.48 -2.64 -9.12
CA THR A 47 -0.86 -2.85 -9.66
C THR A 47 -1.08 -1.87 -10.79
N GLU A 48 -1.54 -2.35 -11.93
CA GLU A 48 -2.06 -1.52 -13.00
C GLU A 48 -3.55 -1.25 -12.73
N LEU A 49 -3.93 0.02 -12.78
CA LEU A 49 -5.30 0.47 -12.58
C LEU A 49 -5.95 0.76 -13.94
N GLU A 50 -7.25 0.51 -14.02
CA GLU A 50 -8.09 0.93 -15.15
C GLU A 50 -8.56 2.38 -14.89
N PRO A 51 -7.99 3.40 -15.57
CA PRO A 51 -8.23 4.81 -15.23
C PRO A 51 -9.72 5.19 -15.32
N ASP A 52 -10.42 4.71 -16.34
CA ASP A 52 -11.86 4.93 -16.51
C ASP A 52 -12.69 4.41 -15.32
N ARG A 53 -12.26 3.31 -14.68
CA ARG A 53 -12.97 2.71 -13.54
C ARG A 53 -12.73 3.44 -12.23
N ILE A 54 -11.71 4.29 -12.16
CA ILE A 54 -11.45 5.20 -11.03
C ILE A 54 -11.83 6.65 -11.34
N GLY A 55 -12.46 6.92 -12.50
CA GLY A 55 -12.89 8.26 -12.89
C GLY A 55 -11.75 9.17 -13.37
N ARG A 56 -10.62 8.60 -13.79
CA ARG A 56 -9.44 9.34 -14.26
C ARG A 56 -9.31 9.22 -15.77
N ASN A 57 -9.08 10.35 -16.44
CA ASN A 57 -8.79 10.39 -17.88
C ASN A 57 -7.28 10.53 -18.10
N VAL A 58 -6.56 9.41 -17.98
CA VAL A 58 -5.11 9.26 -18.22
C VAL A 58 -4.86 7.94 -18.91
N ASP A 59 -3.71 7.80 -19.58
CA ASP A 59 -3.39 6.57 -20.31
C ASP A 59 -3.03 5.44 -19.35
N ASP A 60 -2.23 5.74 -18.33
CA ASP A 60 -1.68 4.76 -17.40
C ASP A 60 -1.73 5.28 -15.96
N ALA A 61 -2.12 4.40 -15.04
CA ALA A 61 -2.09 4.64 -13.61
C ALA A 61 -1.65 3.37 -12.87
N THR A 62 -0.81 3.54 -11.85
CA THR A 62 -0.27 2.45 -11.05
C THR A 62 -0.54 2.67 -9.57
N LEU A 63 -0.73 1.57 -8.84
CA LEU A 63 -0.76 1.53 -7.38
C LEU A 63 0.32 0.57 -6.87
N THR A 64 1.34 1.11 -6.23
CA THR A 64 2.44 0.36 -5.63
C THR A 64 2.18 0.17 -4.13
N VAL A 65 2.21 -1.08 -3.67
CA VAL A 65 1.98 -1.43 -2.26
C VAL A 65 3.22 -2.03 -1.64
N ARG A 66 3.66 -1.47 -0.53
CA ARG A 66 4.74 -2.01 0.33
C ARG A 66 4.15 -2.44 1.66
N TRP A 67 4.70 -3.51 2.23
CA TRP A 67 4.26 -4.00 3.53
C TRP A 67 5.41 -4.68 4.28
N PHE A 68 5.63 -4.23 5.51
CA PHE A 68 6.48 -4.86 6.50
C PHE A 68 5.64 -5.20 7.74
N ALA A 69 5.64 -6.48 8.13
CA ALA A 69 4.82 -6.96 9.24
C ALA A 69 5.34 -6.54 10.63
N GLY A 70 6.53 -5.94 10.70
CA GLY A 70 7.21 -5.58 11.94
C GLY A 70 8.15 -6.68 12.44
N GLU A 71 9.05 -6.32 13.37
CA GLU A 71 10.10 -7.20 13.91
C GLU A 71 9.59 -8.27 14.89
N THR A 72 8.38 -8.10 15.42
CA THR A 72 7.75 -9.05 16.35
C THR A 72 6.29 -9.26 15.99
N PRO A 73 5.64 -10.34 16.46
CA PRO A 73 4.22 -10.59 16.17
C PRO A 73 3.27 -9.45 16.58
N ASP A 74 3.63 -8.70 17.63
CA ASP A 74 2.83 -7.62 18.19
C ASP A 74 3.28 -6.23 17.71
N ALA A 75 4.31 -6.17 16.85
CA ALA A 75 4.78 -4.92 16.27
C ALA A 75 3.69 -4.30 15.37
N ARG A 76 3.71 -2.97 15.30
CA ARG A 76 2.87 -2.25 14.34
C ARG A 76 3.45 -2.49 12.94
N PRO A 77 2.64 -2.87 11.94
CA PRO A 77 3.15 -3.01 10.58
C PRO A 77 3.49 -1.64 10.00
N GLU A 78 4.45 -1.61 9.10
CA GLU A 78 4.78 -0.45 8.28
C GLU A 78 4.34 -0.73 6.84
N PHE A 79 3.61 0.20 6.23
CA PHE A 79 3.09 -0.04 4.89
C PHE A 79 2.79 1.26 4.15
N SER A 80 2.77 1.18 2.82
CA SER A 80 2.34 2.28 1.96
C SER A 80 1.56 1.77 0.77
N PHE A 81 0.62 2.59 0.31
CA PHE A 81 -0.13 2.44 -0.93
C PHE A 81 0.07 3.71 -1.74
N HIS A 82 0.77 3.61 -2.86
CA HIS A 82 1.29 4.76 -3.59
C HIS A 82 0.76 4.76 -5.02
N TYR A 83 -0.07 5.75 -5.35
CA TYR A 83 -0.59 6.01 -6.69
C TYR A 83 0.38 6.88 -7.49
N GLN A 84 0.59 6.54 -8.76
CA GLN A 84 1.27 7.39 -9.74
C GLN A 84 0.60 7.27 -11.11
N ASP A 85 0.46 8.38 -11.83
CA ASP A 85 0.01 8.38 -13.24
C ASP A 85 0.97 9.12 -14.18
N ASN A 86 0.72 8.97 -15.48
CA ASN A 86 1.54 9.56 -16.53
C ASN A 86 1.48 11.10 -16.61
N THR A 87 0.60 11.75 -15.84
CA THR A 87 0.54 13.23 -15.75
C THR A 87 1.49 13.78 -14.69
N GLY A 88 2.17 12.92 -13.94
CA GLY A 88 3.05 13.31 -12.84
C GLY A 88 2.34 13.44 -11.49
N ARG A 89 1.04 13.11 -11.43
CA ARG A 89 0.31 13.07 -10.17
C ARG A 89 0.77 11.89 -9.36
N ASP A 90 1.04 12.15 -8.08
CA ASP A 90 1.71 11.20 -7.21
C ASP A 90 1.22 11.41 -5.77
N PHE A 91 0.58 10.38 -5.21
CA PHE A 91 0.07 10.44 -3.84
C PHE A 91 0.00 9.07 -3.19
N GLY A 92 -0.13 9.00 -1.88
CA GLY A 92 -0.27 7.73 -1.20
C GLY A 92 -0.74 7.81 0.24
N TRP A 93 -1.16 6.66 0.76
CA TRP A 93 -1.48 6.45 2.16
C TRP A 93 -0.39 5.60 2.80
N HIS A 94 0.18 6.09 3.90
CA HIS A 94 1.34 5.54 4.57
C HIS A 94 1.03 5.29 6.04
N HIS A 95 1.52 4.19 6.58
CA HIS A 95 1.50 3.89 8.00
C HIS A 95 2.93 3.66 8.48
N GLU A 96 3.61 4.75 8.84
CA GLU A 96 4.97 4.81 9.35
C GLU A 96 5.19 6.14 10.09
N PRO A 97 6.09 6.20 11.08
CA PRO A 97 6.49 7.46 11.68
C PRO A 97 7.11 8.40 10.64
N ASN A 98 6.70 9.67 10.64
CA ASN A 98 7.27 10.69 9.76
C ASN A 98 7.41 12.03 10.52
N PRO A 99 8.22 12.99 10.04
CA PRO A 99 8.42 14.26 10.72
C PRO A 99 7.35 15.32 10.41
N HIS A 100 6.42 15.07 9.49
CA HIS A 100 5.48 16.06 8.96
C HIS A 100 4.12 16.08 9.67
N VAL A 101 3.68 14.93 10.21
CA VAL A 101 2.42 14.83 10.96
C VAL A 101 2.58 13.99 12.22
N GLU A 102 1.77 14.29 13.24
CA GLU A 102 1.71 13.47 14.44
C GLU A 102 0.97 12.15 14.19
N GLY A 103 1.53 11.05 14.69
CA GLY A 103 0.96 9.71 14.57
C GLY A 103 1.73 8.81 13.60
N TRP A 104 1.08 7.73 13.18
CA TRP A 104 1.67 6.73 12.26
C TRP A 104 1.04 6.80 10.86
N GLY A 105 -0.25 7.08 10.78
CA GLY A 105 -0.94 7.13 9.50
C GLY A 105 -0.92 8.52 8.90
N HIS A 106 -0.64 8.61 7.61
CA HIS A 106 -0.68 9.86 6.86
C HIS A 106 -1.03 9.62 5.39
N PHE A 107 -1.59 10.65 4.78
CA PHE A 107 -1.72 10.78 3.34
C PHE A 107 -0.67 11.81 2.88
N GLN A 108 -0.02 11.54 1.77
CA GLN A 108 0.89 12.50 1.13
C GLN A 108 0.53 12.65 -0.35
N GLU A 109 0.64 13.86 -0.88
CA GLU A 109 0.38 14.14 -2.30
C GLU A 109 1.31 15.20 -2.87
N ARG A 110 1.61 15.08 -4.16
CA ARG A 110 2.15 16.14 -4.99
C ARG A 110 1.42 16.14 -6.34
N THR A 111 1.18 17.33 -6.89
CA THR A 111 0.43 17.52 -8.13
C THR A 111 1.29 17.35 -9.38
N ASP A 112 2.60 17.54 -9.25
CA ASP A 112 3.61 17.35 -10.28
C ASP A 112 4.96 17.02 -9.63
N ALA A 113 5.93 16.61 -10.46
CA ALA A 113 7.23 16.14 -9.99
C ALA A 113 8.13 17.24 -9.37
N GLU A 114 7.86 18.51 -9.64
CA GLU A 114 8.65 19.65 -9.14
C GLU A 114 8.10 20.23 -7.84
N THR A 115 6.88 19.85 -7.46
CA THR A 115 6.22 20.29 -6.23
C THR A 115 6.59 19.41 -5.05
N GLU A 116 6.77 20.03 -3.88
CA GLU A 116 6.96 19.32 -2.61
C GLU A 116 5.68 18.57 -2.20
N TYR A 117 5.83 17.49 -1.43
CA TYR A 117 4.68 16.78 -0.90
C TYR A 117 3.95 17.62 0.15
N ALA A 118 2.63 17.69 0.02
CA ALA A 118 1.73 18.05 1.10
C ALA A 118 1.40 16.81 1.94
N TYR A 119 1.21 16.99 3.24
CA TYR A 119 0.97 15.90 4.20
C TYR A 119 -0.30 16.16 5.01
N GLU A 120 -1.15 15.13 5.12
CA GLU A 120 -2.37 15.15 5.92
C GLU A 120 -2.37 13.95 6.89
N PRO A 121 -2.74 14.13 8.17
CA PRO A 121 -2.92 13.00 9.08
C PRO A 121 -3.99 12.04 8.55
N HIS A 122 -3.74 10.73 8.65
CA HIS A 122 -4.70 9.70 8.26
C HIS A 122 -4.80 8.63 9.34
N THR A 123 -6.01 8.16 9.63
CA THR A 123 -6.22 7.07 10.60
C THR A 123 -6.82 5.88 9.89
N PHE A 124 -6.03 4.82 9.76
CA PHE A 124 -6.52 3.56 9.21
C PHE A 124 -7.47 2.88 10.19
N THR A 125 -8.60 2.38 9.68
CA THR A 125 -9.57 1.60 10.48
C THR A 125 -9.07 0.19 10.78
N SER A 126 -8.08 -0.30 10.02
CA SER A 126 -7.46 -1.60 10.23
C SER A 126 -5.95 -1.58 10.01
N LYS A 127 -5.26 -2.58 10.58
CA LYS A 127 -3.87 -2.94 10.28
C LYS A 127 -3.77 -4.33 9.67
N ASN A 128 -4.90 -4.95 9.35
CA ASN A 128 -4.94 -6.22 8.66
C ASN A 128 -4.68 -5.99 7.15
N PRO A 129 -3.69 -6.67 6.54
CA PRO A 129 -3.26 -6.38 5.16
C PRO A 129 -4.42 -6.35 4.16
N THR A 130 -5.30 -7.36 4.21
CA THR A 130 -6.42 -7.47 3.27
C THR A 130 -7.49 -6.41 3.50
N ARG A 131 -7.74 -6.00 4.76
CA ARG A 131 -8.72 -4.94 5.05
C ARG A 131 -8.23 -3.57 4.62
N VAL A 132 -6.92 -3.30 4.80
CA VAL A 132 -6.32 -2.04 4.37
C VAL A 132 -6.42 -1.86 2.85
N VAL A 133 -6.28 -2.93 2.05
CA VAL A 133 -6.51 -2.87 0.59
C VAL A 133 -7.89 -2.30 0.27
N TRP A 134 -8.94 -2.87 0.86
CA TRP A 134 -10.31 -2.43 0.60
C TRP A 134 -10.57 -1.01 1.12
N GLU A 135 -9.99 -0.66 2.27
CA GLU A 135 -10.04 0.71 2.79
C GLU A 135 -9.43 1.71 1.81
N VAL A 136 -8.18 1.49 1.36
CA VAL A 136 -7.49 2.37 0.42
C VAL A 136 -8.22 2.46 -0.93
N LEU A 137 -8.67 1.34 -1.49
CA LEU A 137 -9.39 1.33 -2.77
C LEU A 137 -10.74 2.06 -2.68
N SER A 138 -11.37 2.10 -1.51
CA SER A 138 -12.59 2.89 -1.28
C SER A 138 -12.31 4.40 -1.19
N LEU A 139 -11.12 4.80 -0.75
CA LEU A 139 -10.69 6.19 -0.65
C LEU A 139 -10.20 6.72 -2.00
N LEU A 140 -9.63 5.85 -2.84
CA LEU A 140 -8.98 6.21 -4.09
C LEU A 140 -9.83 7.16 -4.97
N PRO A 141 -11.10 6.88 -5.30
CA PRO A 141 -11.90 7.77 -6.15
C PRO A 141 -12.10 9.19 -5.60
N SER A 142 -11.95 9.41 -4.29
CA SER A 142 -12.09 10.74 -3.68
C SER A 142 -10.84 11.62 -3.83
N LYS A 143 -9.72 11.04 -4.25
CA LYS A 143 -8.42 11.71 -4.42
C LYS A 143 -8.02 11.86 -5.89
N ILE A 144 -8.87 11.43 -6.82
CA ILE A 144 -8.66 11.45 -8.28
C ILE A 144 -9.30 12.70 -8.90
#